data_AF-A0A6L6E2N2-F1
#
_entry.id   AF-A0A6L6E2N2-F1
#
_cell.length_a   1.000
_cell.length_b   1.000
_cell.length_c   1.000
_cell.angle_alpha   90.00
_cell.angle_beta   90.00
_cell.angle_gamma   90.00
#
_symmetry.space_group_name_H-M   'P 1'
#
loop_
_entity.id
_entity.type
_entity.pdbx_description
1 polymer ?
#
loop_
_entity_poly.entity_id
_entity_poly.type
_entity_poly.pdbx_seq_one_letter_code
_entity_poly.pdbx_strand_id
1 'polypeptide(L)'
;MVEAGAPPIEMSYNLDTVRVSNLNGTLPHAYSAHPKRDPLTGELHVMTYFWGWGNQVQYLVVGTNGQVRKHIDIPTTGGPMIHDIAFTQKYALVFDLPCVFNIDAAMSGASLPYYWDNNYEARIGLLPREGTADQIKWVSIDPCYFFHPMNSFDDGDFVVLDAARHSKMFDRERRGPSEGPPTLDRWRINVVTGAVSHECIDDRPQEFPRINESLIGLPNRFGYTAGIGNHFAQDTLIKVDLETKTVEARTDTVRYGYGEAVFIPRAGATAEDDGYVMALRIDAETNTSDLAVFDAQAITDEPVAVVHVPVRIPNGFHGNWIPDGQ
;
A
#
# COMPACT_ATOMS: atom_id res chain seq x y z
N MET A 1 -3.65 -14.62 -9.84
CA MET A 1 -3.31 -13.63 -8.81
C MET A 1 -3.28 -12.28 -9.50
N VAL A 2 -4.12 -11.34 -9.08
CA VAL A 2 -4.42 -10.07 -9.78
C VAL A 2 -3.24 -9.08 -9.71
N GLU A 3 -2.35 -9.28 -8.75
CA GLU A 3 -1.21 -8.41 -8.43
C GLU A 3 -0.03 -8.49 -9.41
N ALA A 4 0.14 -9.62 -10.10
CA ALA A 4 1.31 -9.90 -10.93
C ALA A 4 0.92 -10.23 -12.36
N GLY A 5 1.16 -9.32 -13.29
CA GLY A 5 1.17 -9.65 -14.73
C GLY A 5 -0.09 -9.30 -15.52
N ALA A 6 -1.20 -8.93 -14.89
CA ALA A 6 -2.45 -8.66 -15.59
C ALA A 6 -2.58 -7.18 -16.01
N PRO A 7 -3.09 -6.87 -17.20
CA PRO A 7 -3.49 -5.50 -17.55
C PRO A 7 -4.75 -5.07 -16.76
N PRO A 8 -4.97 -3.77 -16.53
CA PRO A 8 -6.09 -3.29 -15.74
C PRO A 8 -7.41 -3.37 -16.54
N ILE A 9 -8.55 -3.34 -15.86
CA ILE A 9 -9.89 -3.37 -16.48
C ILE A 9 -10.48 -1.95 -16.54
N GLU A 10 -11.17 -1.54 -17.62
CA GLU A 10 -12.01 -0.31 -17.58
C GLU A 10 -13.34 -0.75 -17.04
N MET A 11 -13.87 0.12 -16.20
CA MET A 11 -15.26 0.07 -15.84
C MET A 11 -15.95 1.32 -16.39
N SER A 12 -17.19 1.16 -16.81
CA SER A 12 -18.08 2.29 -17.09
C SER A 12 -18.41 3.02 -15.79
N TYR A 13 -19.03 4.19 -15.89
CA TYR A 13 -19.59 4.89 -14.72
C TYR A 13 -20.58 4.02 -13.92
N ASN A 14 -21.27 3.08 -14.59
CA ASN A 14 -22.22 2.16 -13.98
C ASN A 14 -21.57 0.85 -13.50
N LEU A 15 -20.23 0.78 -13.46
CA LEU A 15 -19.44 -0.39 -13.06
C LEU A 15 -19.48 -1.58 -14.02
N ASP A 16 -19.91 -1.39 -15.27
CA ASP A 16 -19.84 -2.43 -16.29
C ASP A 16 -18.40 -2.62 -16.77
N THR A 17 -17.95 -3.87 -16.95
CA THR A 17 -16.67 -4.15 -17.61
C THR A 17 -16.71 -3.71 -19.08
N VAL A 18 -15.88 -2.72 -19.44
CA VAL A 18 -15.77 -2.23 -20.82
C VAL A 18 -14.77 -3.08 -21.61
N ARG A 19 -13.54 -3.20 -21.10
CA ARG A 19 -12.44 -3.95 -21.72
C ARG A 19 -11.30 -4.27 -20.74
N VAL A 20 -10.41 -5.15 -21.16
CA VAL A 20 -9.03 -5.18 -20.66
C VAL A 20 -8.27 -4.00 -21.28
N SER A 21 -7.72 -3.11 -20.45
CA SER A 21 -6.95 -1.94 -20.88
C SER A 21 -5.57 -2.34 -21.33
N ASN A 22 -5.09 -1.69 -22.38
CA ASN A 22 -3.65 -1.59 -22.66
C ASN A 22 -3.17 -0.13 -22.61
N LEU A 23 -3.93 0.76 -21.94
CA LEU A 23 -3.65 2.19 -21.83
C LEU A 23 -3.38 2.82 -23.21
N ASN A 24 -4.34 2.66 -24.14
CA ASN A 24 -4.23 3.11 -25.53
C ASN A 24 -3.00 2.55 -26.27
N GLY A 25 -2.67 1.28 -26.01
CA GLY A 25 -1.53 0.58 -26.61
C GLY A 25 -0.17 0.96 -26.06
N THR A 26 -0.11 1.77 -25.00
CA THR A 26 1.17 2.23 -24.41
C THR A 26 1.63 1.38 -23.23
N LEU A 27 0.76 0.54 -22.65
CA LEU A 27 1.15 -0.38 -21.59
C LEU A 27 2.05 -1.49 -22.15
N PRO A 28 3.33 -1.56 -21.75
CA PRO A 28 4.25 -2.54 -22.32
C PRO A 28 3.90 -3.97 -21.87
N HIS A 29 3.58 -4.15 -20.59
CA HIS A 29 3.31 -5.46 -20.02
C HIS A 29 2.17 -5.45 -18.99
N ALA A 30 2.50 -5.52 -17.70
CA ALA A 30 1.55 -5.70 -16.61
C ALA A 30 1.19 -4.37 -15.93
N TYR A 31 0.18 -4.40 -15.08
CA TYR A 31 -0.19 -3.29 -14.22
C TYR A 31 -0.41 -3.80 -12.79
N SER A 32 -0.04 -3.02 -11.79
CA SER A 32 -0.23 -3.38 -10.39
C SER A 32 -1.59 -2.89 -9.88
N ALA A 33 -2.12 -3.58 -8.88
CA ALA A 33 -3.29 -3.15 -8.11
C ALA A 33 -3.02 -1.91 -7.23
N HIS A 34 -1.75 -1.51 -7.09
CA HIS A 34 -1.32 -0.41 -6.23
C HIS A 34 -0.66 0.76 -7.00
N PRO A 35 -1.34 1.39 -7.97
CA PRO A 35 -0.86 2.66 -8.49
C PRO A 35 -0.96 3.74 -7.39
N LYS A 36 0.03 4.63 -7.31
CA LYS A 36 0.00 5.81 -6.44
C LYS A 36 -0.13 7.06 -7.31
N ARG A 37 -1.13 7.90 -7.04
CA ARG A 37 -1.32 9.17 -7.74
C ARG A 37 -0.47 10.26 -7.09
N ASP A 38 0.36 10.92 -7.88
CA ASP A 38 1.10 12.09 -7.43
C ASP A 38 0.14 13.29 -7.30
N PRO A 39 -0.04 13.87 -6.10
CA PRO A 39 -0.95 14.98 -5.90
C PRO A 39 -0.51 16.26 -6.63
N LEU A 40 0.77 16.41 -6.96
CA LEU A 40 1.30 17.61 -7.64
C LEU A 40 1.16 17.53 -9.16
N THR A 41 1.29 16.35 -9.74
CA THR A 41 1.31 16.16 -11.21
C THR A 41 0.07 15.47 -11.76
N GLY A 42 -0.65 14.72 -10.90
CA GLY A 42 -1.76 13.86 -11.30
C GLY A 42 -1.34 12.56 -11.99
N GLU A 43 -0.03 12.30 -12.11
CA GLU A 43 0.50 11.08 -12.71
C GLU A 43 0.32 9.87 -11.80
N LEU A 44 0.17 8.69 -12.38
CA LEU A 44 0.16 7.43 -11.63
C LEU A 44 1.52 6.76 -11.69
N HIS A 45 2.07 6.47 -10.52
CA HIS A 45 3.32 5.73 -10.33
C HIS A 45 3.00 4.28 -9.98
N VAL A 46 3.61 3.35 -10.70
CA VAL A 46 3.26 1.92 -10.58
C VAL A 46 4.53 1.09 -10.57
N MET A 47 4.68 0.19 -9.60
CA MET A 47 5.67 -0.89 -9.63
C MET A 47 4.99 -2.18 -10.03
N THR A 48 5.57 -2.92 -10.95
CA THR A 48 4.99 -4.15 -11.49
C THR A 48 6.03 -5.25 -11.55
N TYR A 49 5.58 -6.49 -11.41
CA TYR A 49 6.42 -7.67 -11.54
C TYR A 49 5.63 -8.80 -12.20
N PHE A 50 6.35 -9.72 -12.81
CA PHE A 50 5.79 -10.97 -13.32
C PHE A 50 6.87 -12.04 -13.31
N TRP A 51 6.55 -13.21 -12.75
CA TRP A 51 7.50 -14.31 -12.60
C TRP A 51 8.14 -14.75 -13.93
N GLY A 52 7.43 -14.59 -15.06
CA GLY A 52 7.94 -14.94 -16.38
C GLY A 52 8.91 -13.93 -16.99
N TRP A 53 9.16 -12.79 -16.35
CA TRP A 53 10.15 -11.81 -16.78
C TRP A 53 11.57 -12.14 -16.30
N GLY A 54 11.73 -13.17 -15.47
CA GLY A 54 13.01 -13.48 -14.83
C GLY A 54 13.27 -12.55 -13.64
N ASN A 55 14.54 -12.26 -13.38
CA ASN A 55 14.96 -11.45 -12.23
C ASN A 55 14.88 -9.95 -12.54
N GLN A 56 13.67 -9.48 -12.83
CA GLN A 56 13.40 -8.07 -13.07
C GLN A 56 12.00 -7.66 -12.65
N VAL A 57 11.87 -6.38 -12.31
CA VAL A 57 10.61 -5.67 -12.07
C VAL A 57 10.53 -4.45 -12.96
N GLN A 58 9.36 -3.84 -13.12
CA GLN A 58 9.16 -2.71 -14.00
C GLN A 58 8.44 -1.55 -13.30
N TYR A 59 9.07 -0.38 -13.34
CA TYR A 59 8.48 0.88 -12.88
C TYR A 59 7.82 1.60 -14.06
N LEU A 60 6.59 2.04 -13.89
CA LEU A 60 5.77 2.73 -14.88
C LEU A 60 5.31 4.10 -14.35
N VAL A 61 5.21 5.06 -15.27
CA VAL A 61 4.49 6.32 -15.04
C VAL A 61 3.40 6.49 -16.09
N VAL A 62 2.16 6.57 -15.64
CA VAL A 62 1.00 6.88 -16.47
C VAL A 62 0.71 8.37 -16.36
N GLY A 63 0.71 9.06 -17.49
CA GLY A 63 0.34 10.47 -17.55
C GLY A 63 -1.16 10.70 -17.34
N THR A 64 -1.55 11.95 -17.13
CA THR A 64 -2.96 12.37 -16.95
C THR A 64 -3.84 12.13 -18.18
N ASN A 65 -3.24 11.82 -19.33
CA ASN A 65 -3.92 11.39 -20.56
C ASN A 65 -4.24 9.88 -20.59
N GLY A 66 -3.96 9.15 -19.51
CA GLY A 66 -4.20 7.70 -19.40
C GLY A 66 -3.24 6.85 -20.23
N GLN A 67 -2.06 7.38 -20.61
CA GLN A 67 -1.04 6.67 -21.36
C GLN A 67 0.25 6.53 -20.55
N VAL A 68 0.95 5.42 -20.71
CA VAL A 68 2.30 5.23 -20.15
C VAL A 68 3.26 6.18 -20.86
N ARG A 69 3.80 7.16 -20.11
CA ARG A 69 4.81 8.09 -20.63
C ARG A 69 6.24 7.57 -20.43
N LYS A 70 6.42 6.69 -19.45
CA LYS A 70 7.71 6.17 -19.02
C LYS A 70 7.56 4.76 -18.48
N HIS A 71 8.50 3.89 -18.86
CA HIS A 71 8.71 2.60 -18.22
C HIS A 71 10.20 2.33 -18.07
N ILE A 72 10.59 1.61 -17.03
CA ILE A 72 11.96 1.18 -16.77
C ILE A 72 11.93 -0.26 -16.27
N ASP A 73 12.67 -1.13 -16.94
CA ASP A 73 12.98 -2.45 -16.43
C ASP A 73 14.15 -2.37 -15.46
N ILE A 74 13.95 -2.91 -14.27
CA ILE A 74 14.86 -2.83 -13.13
C ILE A 74 15.34 -4.25 -12.83
N PRO A 75 16.63 -4.56 -13.11
CA PRO A 75 17.20 -5.85 -12.75
C PRO A 75 17.24 -6.04 -11.24
N THR A 76 16.85 -7.21 -10.77
CA THR A 76 16.92 -7.66 -9.37
C THR A 76 17.81 -8.90 -9.27
N THR A 77 18.20 -9.30 -8.06
CA THR A 77 19.04 -10.50 -7.86
C THR A 77 18.24 -11.80 -7.89
N GLY A 78 16.93 -11.72 -7.68
CA GLY A 78 15.95 -12.80 -7.82
C GLY A 78 14.65 -12.27 -8.45
N GLY A 79 13.56 -13.03 -8.34
CA GLY A 79 12.23 -12.58 -8.74
C GLY A 79 11.38 -12.21 -7.53
N PRO A 80 11.57 -11.03 -6.91
CA PRO A 80 10.81 -10.64 -5.72
C PRO A 80 9.34 -10.41 -6.04
N MET A 81 8.48 -10.73 -5.08
CA MET A 81 7.12 -10.21 -5.01
C MET A 81 7.20 -8.75 -4.55
N ILE A 82 6.80 -7.81 -5.41
CA ILE A 82 6.69 -6.39 -5.05
C ILE A 82 5.22 -5.98 -5.13
N HIS A 83 4.55 -6.04 -3.98
CA HIS A 83 3.11 -5.82 -3.86
C HIS A 83 2.68 -4.39 -4.21
N ASP A 84 3.40 -3.44 -3.64
CA ASP A 84 3.07 -2.02 -3.69
C ASP A 84 4.32 -1.21 -4.02
N ILE A 85 4.13 0.07 -4.34
CA ILE A 85 5.16 1.08 -4.57
C ILE A 85 5.01 2.21 -3.54
N ALA A 86 6.13 2.83 -3.20
CA ALA A 86 6.16 4.16 -2.60
C ALA A 86 7.02 5.09 -3.46
N PHE A 87 6.80 6.39 -3.37
CA PHE A 87 7.66 7.38 -4.01
C PHE A 87 7.77 8.63 -3.14
N THR A 88 8.84 9.39 -3.34
CA THR A 88 9.04 10.76 -2.87
C THR A 88 9.04 11.72 -4.06
N GLN A 89 9.20 13.02 -3.82
CA GLN A 89 9.34 13.96 -4.95
C GLN A 89 10.58 13.68 -5.81
N LYS A 90 11.60 13.02 -5.25
CA LYS A 90 12.84 12.69 -5.96
C LYS A 90 12.94 11.24 -6.42
N TYR A 91 12.41 10.29 -5.66
CA TYR A 91 12.69 8.86 -5.85
C TYR A 91 11.43 8.00 -5.96
N ALA A 92 11.42 7.02 -6.85
CA ALA A 92 10.56 5.84 -6.72
C ALA A 92 11.31 4.80 -5.86
N LEU A 93 10.60 4.19 -4.91
CA LEU A 93 11.15 3.17 -4.03
C LEU A 93 10.87 1.78 -4.60
N VAL A 94 11.89 0.93 -4.64
CA VAL A 94 11.81 -0.46 -5.12
C VAL A 94 12.07 -1.40 -3.95
N PHE A 95 11.09 -2.22 -3.58
CA PHE A 95 11.18 -3.12 -2.44
C PHE A 95 11.70 -4.50 -2.88
N ASP A 96 13.02 -4.65 -3.00
CA ASP A 96 13.67 -5.92 -3.34
C ASP A 96 13.83 -6.76 -2.06
N LEU A 97 12.76 -7.48 -1.69
CA LEU A 97 12.58 -8.13 -0.40
C LEU A 97 12.58 -9.68 -0.50
N PRO A 98 12.78 -10.41 0.62
CA PRO A 98 13.04 -11.85 0.61
C PRO A 98 11.90 -12.79 0.20
N CYS A 99 10.74 -12.30 -0.22
CA CYS A 99 9.68 -13.14 -0.77
C CYS A 99 9.87 -13.28 -2.28
N VAL A 100 10.53 -14.36 -2.71
CA VAL A 100 10.98 -14.55 -4.09
C VAL A 100 10.27 -15.71 -4.78
N PHE A 101 10.18 -15.64 -6.10
CA PHE A 101 9.60 -16.70 -6.92
C PHE A 101 10.35 -18.02 -6.73
N ASN A 102 9.60 -19.09 -6.49
CA ASN A 102 10.12 -20.44 -6.29
C ASN A 102 9.66 -21.34 -7.44
N ILE A 103 10.60 -21.72 -8.32
CA ILE A 103 10.28 -22.52 -9.50
C ILE A 103 9.80 -23.93 -9.17
N ASP A 104 10.37 -24.57 -8.15
CA ASP A 104 9.96 -25.91 -7.72
C ASP A 104 8.52 -25.91 -7.17
N ALA A 105 8.14 -24.85 -6.45
CA ALA A 105 6.78 -24.60 -6.01
C ALA A 105 5.82 -24.45 -7.20
N ALA A 106 6.19 -23.65 -8.20
CA ALA A 106 5.39 -23.47 -9.39
C ALA A 106 5.20 -24.79 -10.16
N MET A 107 6.29 -25.54 -10.35
CA MET A 107 6.27 -26.84 -11.05
C MET A 107 5.50 -27.91 -10.28
N SER A 108 5.43 -27.82 -8.95
CA SER A 108 4.60 -28.69 -8.11
C SER A 108 3.12 -28.25 -8.01
N GLY A 109 2.73 -27.17 -8.71
CA GLY A 109 1.34 -26.71 -8.79
C GLY A 109 0.89 -25.81 -7.64
N ALA A 110 1.83 -25.20 -6.90
CA ALA A 110 1.48 -24.21 -5.89
C ALA A 110 0.76 -23.00 -6.53
N SER A 111 -0.37 -22.59 -5.95
CA SER A 111 -1.15 -21.44 -6.43
C SER A 111 -0.44 -20.10 -6.19
N LEU A 112 0.44 -20.04 -5.19
CA LEU A 112 1.27 -18.89 -4.84
C LEU A 112 2.74 -19.33 -4.73
N PRO A 113 3.48 -19.41 -5.84
CA PRO A 113 4.85 -19.92 -5.85
C PRO A 113 5.87 -18.83 -5.47
N TYR A 114 5.64 -18.14 -4.35
CA TYR A 114 6.55 -17.14 -3.79
C TYR A 114 6.80 -17.47 -2.34
N TYR A 115 8.06 -17.71 -1.97
CA TYR A 115 8.44 -18.13 -0.63
C TYR A 115 9.53 -17.24 -0.07
N TRP A 116 9.60 -17.19 1.25
CA TRP A 116 10.70 -16.53 1.94
C TRP A 116 12.04 -17.24 1.66
N ASP A 117 13.05 -16.48 1.26
CA ASP A 117 14.44 -16.93 1.17
C ASP A 117 15.32 -16.23 2.20
N ASN A 118 15.79 -16.99 3.20
CA ASN A 118 16.62 -16.45 4.28
C ASN A 118 18.03 -16.01 3.80
N ASN A 119 18.45 -16.38 2.59
CA ASN A 119 19.72 -15.98 2.01
C ASN A 119 19.58 -14.80 1.02
N TYR A 120 18.36 -14.34 0.78
CA TYR A 120 18.11 -13.20 -0.10
C TYR A 120 18.35 -11.89 0.65
N GLU A 121 19.15 -11.00 0.07
CA GLU A 121 19.41 -9.68 0.64
C GLU A 121 18.14 -8.82 0.57
N ALA A 122 17.65 -8.36 1.72
CA ALA A 122 16.60 -7.36 1.76
C ALA A 122 17.19 -5.96 1.53
N ARG A 123 16.66 -5.24 0.55
CA ARG A 123 17.15 -3.90 0.21
C ARG A 123 16.07 -3.03 -0.42
N ILE A 124 16.22 -1.72 -0.24
CA ILE A 124 15.36 -0.71 -0.85
C ILE A 124 16.16 0.02 -1.93
N GLY A 125 15.62 0.04 -3.15
CA GLY A 125 16.15 0.79 -4.27
C GLY A 125 15.58 2.19 -4.29
N LEU A 126 16.44 3.21 -4.31
CA LEU A 126 16.08 4.61 -4.54
C LEU A 126 16.34 4.96 -6.01
N LEU A 127 15.31 4.84 -6.85
CA LEU A 127 15.37 5.17 -8.27
C LEU A 127 15.00 6.64 -8.46
N PRO A 128 15.87 7.51 -8.99
CA PRO A 128 15.45 8.87 -9.37
C PRO A 128 14.24 8.80 -10.31
N ARG A 129 13.15 9.52 -10.02
CA ARG A 129 11.86 9.38 -10.75
C ARG A 129 12.01 9.55 -12.25
N GLU A 130 12.86 10.48 -12.69
CA GLU A 130 13.18 10.73 -14.09
C GLU A 130 14.48 10.06 -14.57
N GLY A 131 15.16 9.29 -13.72
CA GLY A 131 16.40 8.59 -14.03
C GLY A 131 16.23 7.26 -14.77
N THR A 132 17.30 6.46 -14.81
CA THR A 132 17.38 5.13 -15.44
C THR A 132 17.79 4.06 -14.41
N ALA A 133 17.63 2.77 -14.76
CA ALA A 133 17.86 1.66 -13.83
C ALA A 133 19.29 1.61 -13.25
N ASP A 134 20.31 2.03 -14.01
CA ASP A 134 21.71 2.10 -13.56
C ASP A 134 21.96 3.20 -12.51
N GLN A 135 21.02 4.11 -12.31
CA GLN A 135 21.10 5.19 -11.33
C GLN A 135 20.47 4.83 -9.99
N ILE A 136 19.91 3.62 -9.86
CA ILE A 136 19.33 3.17 -8.60
C ILE A 136 20.42 3.06 -7.54
N LYS A 137 20.14 3.67 -6.38
CA LYS A 137 20.92 3.43 -5.17
C LYS A 137 20.24 2.36 -4.35
N TRP A 138 20.87 1.20 -4.25
CA TRP A 138 20.41 0.11 -3.39
C TRP A 138 20.93 0.29 -1.98
N VAL A 139 20.04 0.15 -1.00
CA VAL A 139 20.39 0.25 0.42
C VAL A 139 19.87 -0.99 1.14
N SER A 140 20.79 -1.76 1.70
CA SER A 140 20.47 -2.97 2.48
C SER A 140 19.73 -2.60 3.77
N ILE A 141 18.75 -3.42 4.13
CA ILE A 141 17.97 -3.30 5.37
C ILE A 141 17.91 -4.64 6.08
N ASP A 142 17.52 -4.64 7.35
CA ASP A 142 17.19 -5.89 8.04
C ASP A 142 16.01 -6.58 7.33
N PRO A 143 16.02 -7.92 7.16
CA PRO A 143 14.96 -8.64 6.46
C PRO A 143 13.56 -8.40 7.06
N CYS A 144 12.64 -8.00 6.18
CA CYS A 144 11.21 -7.86 6.44
C CYS A 144 10.44 -7.93 5.11
N TYR A 145 9.12 -7.83 5.18
CA TYR A 145 8.24 -7.72 4.02
C TYR A 145 7.25 -6.56 4.18
N PHE A 146 6.95 -5.89 3.06
CA PHE A 146 5.93 -4.86 2.98
C PHE A 146 4.85 -5.31 2.00
N PHE A 147 3.61 -5.44 2.48
CA PHE A 147 2.47 -5.37 1.57
C PHE A 147 2.21 -3.90 1.28
N HIS A 148 1.91 -3.11 2.31
CA HIS A 148 1.53 -1.72 2.11
C HIS A 148 2.47 -0.72 2.79
N PRO A 149 3.18 0.13 2.02
CA PRO A 149 3.73 1.36 2.55
C PRO A 149 2.58 2.33 2.89
N MET A 150 2.72 3.03 4.02
CA MET A 150 1.82 4.12 4.39
C MET A 150 2.11 5.37 3.56
N ASN A 151 3.37 5.83 3.58
CA ASN A 151 3.84 6.95 2.77
C ASN A 151 5.37 6.97 2.72
N SER A 152 5.93 7.76 1.81
CA SER A 152 7.35 8.11 1.83
C SER A 152 7.58 9.54 1.38
N PHE A 153 8.61 10.21 1.90
CA PHE A 153 8.92 11.59 1.53
C PHE A 153 10.40 11.94 1.68
N ASP A 154 10.82 13.03 1.05
CA ASP A 154 12.17 13.57 1.18
C ASP A 154 12.27 14.47 2.44
N ASP A 155 13.30 14.25 3.25
CA ASP A 155 13.63 15.04 4.46
C ASP A 155 15.13 15.38 4.46
N GLY A 156 15.48 16.48 3.79
CA GLY A 156 16.88 16.87 3.57
C GLY A 156 17.65 15.81 2.77
N ASP A 157 18.66 15.23 3.41
CA ASP A 157 19.48 14.12 2.87
C ASP A 157 18.88 12.74 3.15
N PHE A 158 17.67 12.67 3.71
CA PHE A 158 16.99 11.42 4.02
C PHE A 158 15.78 11.20 3.12
N VAL A 159 15.52 9.93 2.82
CA VAL A 159 14.19 9.44 2.44
C VAL A 159 13.58 8.81 3.69
N VAL A 160 12.38 9.25 4.05
CA VAL A 160 11.57 8.64 5.10
C VAL A 160 10.56 7.69 4.45
N LEU A 161 10.42 6.49 4.99
CA LEU A 161 9.42 5.50 4.58
C LEU A 161 8.69 5.02 5.82
N ASP A 162 7.36 5.14 5.82
CA ASP A 162 6.48 4.52 6.80
C ASP A 162 5.75 3.35 6.13
N ALA A 163 5.72 2.18 6.76
CA ALA A 163 5.10 0.99 6.19
C ALA A 163 4.55 0.03 7.25
N ALA A 164 3.52 -0.73 6.86
CA ALA A 164 3.09 -1.91 7.61
C ALA A 164 4.14 -3.02 7.43
N ARG A 165 4.94 -3.23 8.47
CA ARG A 165 6.06 -4.18 8.48
C ARG A 165 5.59 -5.56 8.86
N HIS A 166 5.92 -6.53 8.03
CA HIS A 166 5.89 -7.94 8.43
C HIS A 166 7.31 -8.46 8.64
N SER A 167 7.56 -9.15 9.75
CA SER A 167 8.87 -9.74 10.04
C SER A 167 9.23 -10.84 9.05
N LYS A 168 8.24 -11.61 8.60
CA LYS A 168 8.38 -12.70 7.63
C LYS A 168 7.07 -12.91 6.88
N MET A 169 7.16 -13.45 5.65
CA MET A 169 6.00 -13.84 4.85
C MET A 169 6.28 -15.05 3.97
N PHE A 170 5.29 -15.95 3.85
CA PHE A 170 5.33 -17.12 2.97
C PHE A 170 6.50 -18.10 3.22
N ASP A 171 6.94 -18.26 4.47
CA ASP A 171 7.97 -19.22 4.87
C ASP A 171 7.35 -20.57 5.26
N ARG A 172 6.56 -20.54 6.33
CA ARG A 172 5.86 -21.69 6.93
C ARG A 172 4.42 -21.79 6.45
N GLU A 173 3.70 -20.66 6.39
CA GLU A 173 2.34 -20.58 5.88
C GLU A 173 2.35 -19.87 4.53
N ARG A 174 1.89 -20.59 3.50
CA ARG A 174 2.10 -20.25 2.08
C ARG A 174 0.82 -19.81 1.38
N ARG A 175 -0.28 -19.69 2.12
CA ARG A 175 -1.60 -19.35 1.56
C ARG A 175 -2.05 -17.92 1.86
N GLY A 176 -1.38 -17.23 2.78
CA GLY A 176 -1.78 -15.89 3.17
C GLY A 176 -0.79 -15.24 4.12
N PRO A 177 -1.00 -13.96 4.45
CA PRO A 177 -0.05 -13.17 5.20
C PRO A 177 -0.11 -13.48 6.70
N SER A 178 0.10 -14.74 7.11
CA SER A 178 -0.24 -15.23 8.46
C SER A 178 0.94 -15.62 9.34
N GLU A 179 2.06 -14.89 9.21
CA GLU A 179 3.31 -15.18 9.92
C GLU A 179 3.67 -14.14 10.99
N GLY A 180 2.65 -13.61 11.65
CA GLY A 180 2.79 -12.69 12.76
C GLY A 180 2.05 -11.38 12.50
N PRO A 181 1.78 -10.61 13.57
CA PRO A 181 1.10 -9.34 13.44
C PRO A 181 2.01 -8.32 12.73
N PRO A 182 1.50 -7.59 11.73
CA PRO A 182 2.20 -6.43 11.19
C PRO A 182 2.28 -5.30 12.19
N THR A 183 3.38 -4.55 12.18
CA THR A 183 3.56 -3.33 12.98
C THR A 183 3.72 -2.13 12.06
N LEU A 184 3.46 -0.91 12.56
CA LEU A 184 3.75 0.30 11.80
C LEU A 184 5.16 0.76 12.14
N ASP A 185 6.02 0.82 11.13
CA ASP A 185 7.44 1.10 11.28
C ASP A 185 7.91 2.20 10.34
N ARG A 186 8.97 2.89 10.74
CA ARG A 186 9.62 3.97 9.99
C ARG A 186 11.07 3.64 9.68
N TRP A 187 11.46 3.83 8.42
CA TRP A 187 12.85 3.85 7.96
C TRP A 187 13.26 5.27 7.61
N ARG A 188 14.47 5.66 8.02
CA ARG A 188 15.14 6.87 7.53
C ARG A 188 16.41 6.44 6.81
N ILE A 189 16.46 6.70 5.51
CA ILE A 189 17.52 6.25 4.61
C ILE A 189 18.31 7.48 4.18
N ASN A 190 19.57 7.60 4.59
CA ASN A 190 20.43 8.69 4.15
C ASN A 190 20.88 8.45 2.70
N VAL A 191 20.50 9.31 1.77
CA VAL A 191 20.75 9.12 0.33
C VAL A 191 22.19 9.42 -0.08
N VAL A 192 22.98 10.03 0.80
CA VAL A 192 24.39 10.37 0.59
C VAL A 192 25.30 9.25 1.10
N THR A 193 25.05 8.76 2.32
CA THR A 193 25.91 7.77 2.99
C THR A 193 25.41 6.33 2.85
N GLY A 194 24.13 6.13 2.52
CA GLY A 194 23.48 4.81 2.55
C GLY A 194 23.15 4.31 3.96
N ALA A 195 23.38 5.12 5.00
CA ALA A 195 23.02 4.73 6.37
C ALA A 195 21.50 4.65 6.55
N VAL A 196 21.04 3.61 7.26
CA VAL A 196 19.62 3.39 7.57
C VAL A 196 19.42 3.36 9.07
N SER A 197 18.39 4.04 9.55
CA SER A 197 17.81 3.80 10.87
C SER A 197 16.38 3.32 10.72
N HIS A 198 15.97 2.38 11.56
CA HIS A 198 14.64 1.80 11.62
C HIS A 198 14.08 1.95 13.04
N GLU A 199 12.81 2.31 13.15
CA GLU A 199 12.08 2.31 14.42
C GLU A 199 10.64 1.80 14.25
N CYS A 200 10.14 1.08 15.25
CA CYS A 200 8.72 0.78 15.38
C CYS A 200 8.00 2.03 15.91
N ILE A 201 7.00 2.50 15.19
CA ILE A 201 6.16 3.65 15.57
C ILE A 201 5.00 3.19 16.46
N ASP A 202 4.36 2.09 16.07
CA ASP A 202 3.27 1.47 16.83
C ASP A 202 3.31 -0.06 16.66
N ASP A 203 3.42 -0.77 17.78
CA ASP A 203 3.55 -2.23 17.84
C ASP A 203 2.19 -2.95 17.87
N ARG A 204 1.08 -2.19 17.86
CA ARG A 204 -0.25 -2.75 17.66
C ARG A 204 -0.34 -3.41 16.28
N PRO A 205 -0.90 -4.63 16.19
CA PRO A 205 -1.17 -5.28 14.92
C PRO A 205 -2.00 -4.40 13.98
N GLN A 206 -1.46 -3.99 12.83
CA GLN A 206 -2.17 -3.08 11.93
C GLN A 206 -1.71 -3.16 10.47
N GLU A 207 -2.63 -2.92 9.55
CA GLU A 207 -2.41 -2.98 8.10
C GLU A 207 -3.37 -2.00 7.39
N PHE A 208 -3.44 -2.04 6.07
CA PHE A 208 -4.22 -1.16 5.21
C PHE A 208 -3.98 0.32 5.53
N PRO A 209 -2.71 0.78 5.51
CA PRO A 209 -2.36 2.13 5.87
C PRO A 209 -2.80 3.14 4.81
N ARG A 210 -3.35 4.25 5.29
CA ARG A 210 -3.95 5.31 4.49
C ARG A 210 -3.57 6.65 5.10
N ILE A 211 -3.47 7.67 4.28
CA ILE A 211 -3.15 9.05 4.69
C ILE A 211 -4.11 10.02 3.99
N ASN A 212 -3.99 11.31 4.29
CA ASN A 212 -4.53 12.33 3.42
C ASN A 212 -3.82 12.25 2.05
N GLU A 213 -4.51 11.78 1.01
CA GLU A 213 -3.89 11.48 -0.28
C GLU A 213 -3.30 12.71 -1.01
N SER A 214 -3.67 13.93 -0.59
CA SER A 214 -3.01 15.15 -1.08
C SER A 214 -1.53 15.26 -0.64
N LEU A 215 -1.08 14.38 0.25
CA LEU A 215 0.28 14.31 0.78
C LEU A 215 1.03 13.03 0.39
N ILE A 216 0.52 12.22 -0.55
CA ILE A 216 1.29 11.08 -1.08
C ILE A 216 2.60 11.59 -1.67
N GLY A 217 3.72 11.03 -1.21
CA GLY A 217 5.05 11.46 -1.64
C GLY A 217 5.55 12.76 -1.01
N LEU A 218 4.82 13.31 -0.03
CA LEU A 218 5.11 14.53 0.70
C LEU A 218 5.09 14.26 2.21
N PRO A 219 5.72 15.12 3.05
CA PRO A 219 5.64 14.97 4.49
C PRO A 219 4.18 14.97 4.97
N ASN A 220 3.84 13.98 5.78
CA ASN A 220 2.55 13.85 6.46
C ASN A 220 2.77 13.56 7.95
N ARG A 221 1.79 13.94 8.77
CA ARG A 221 1.77 13.68 10.21
C ARG A 221 0.81 12.57 10.60
N PHE A 222 -0.34 12.45 9.94
CA PHE A 222 -1.38 11.51 10.34
C PHE A 222 -1.46 10.33 9.37
N GLY A 223 -1.68 9.15 9.95
CA GLY A 223 -1.98 7.92 9.23
C GLY A 223 -3.16 7.18 9.85
N TYR A 224 -3.85 6.40 9.03
CA TYR A 224 -5.02 5.61 9.42
C TYR A 224 -4.80 4.17 8.99
N THR A 225 -5.14 3.21 9.86
CA THR A 225 -4.94 1.77 9.59
C THR A 225 -6.16 0.97 10.07
N ALA A 226 -6.31 -0.23 9.51
CA ALA A 226 -7.15 -1.26 10.08
C ALA A 226 -6.33 -2.09 11.07
N GLY A 227 -6.77 -2.18 12.31
CA GLY A 227 -6.17 -3.05 13.31
C GLY A 227 -6.47 -4.52 13.03
N ILE A 228 -5.45 -5.36 13.16
CA ILE A 228 -5.47 -6.78 12.79
C ILE A 228 -5.55 -7.66 14.04
N GLY A 229 -6.74 -8.11 14.37
CA GLY A 229 -7.02 -9.09 15.41
C GLY A 229 -6.69 -10.53 15.02
N ASN A 230 -7.19 -11.46 15.83
CA ASN A 230 -6.99 -12.90 15.62
C ASN A 230 -7.52 -13.34 14.25
N HIS A 231 -6.81 -14.28 13.60
CA HIS A 231 -7.16 -14.81 12.28
C HIS A 231 -7.34 -13.74 11.18
N PHE A 232 -6.60 -12.62 11.26
CA PHE A 232 -6.70 -11.49 10.33
C PHE A 232 -8.06 -10.77 10.36
N ALA A 233 -8.76 -10.84 11.50
CA ALA A 233 -9.94 -10.01 11.70
C ALA A 233 -9.53 -8.53 11.67
N GLN A 234 -10.13 -7.75 10.79
CA GLN A 234 -9.96 -6.30 10.81
C GLN A 234 -11.04 -5.74 11.75
N ASP A 235 -10.67 -5.38 12.97
CA ASP A 235 -11.61 -5.14 14.08
C ASP A 235 -11.52 -3.75 14.71
N THR A 236 -10.48 -2.99 14.34
CA THR A 236 -10.17 -1.72 14.98
C THR A 236 -9.88 -0.67 13.92
N LEU A 237 -10.44 0.53 14.06
CA LEU A 237 -10.05 1.70 13.28
C LEU A 237 -9.00 2.48 14.07
N ILE A 238 -7.82 2.67 13.49
CA ILE A 238 -6.68 3.29 14.17
C ILE A 238 -6.28 4.57 13.45
N LYS A 239 -6.01 5.62 14.22
CA LYS A 239 -5.32 6.85 13.79
C LYS A 239 -4.01 6.96 14.54
N VAL A 240 -2.94 7.26 13.82
CA VAL A 240 -1.60 7.47 14.37
C VAL A 240 -1.14 8.89 14.03
N ASP A 241 -0.69 9.61 15.06
CA ASP A 241 0.11 10.83 14.89
C ASP A 241 1.58 10.42 14.84
N LEU A 242 2.18 10.46 13.65
CA LEU A 242 3.54 10.00 13.36
C LEU A 242 4.64 10.92 13.91
N GLU A 243 4.28 12.14 14.32
CA GLU A 243 5.22 13.09 14.92
C GLU A 243 5.32 12.85 16.43
N THR A 244 4.17 12.78 17.10
CA THR A 244 4.09 12.59 18.56
C THR A 244 4.07 11.12 18.98
N LYS A 245 3.86 10.21 18.02
CA LYS A 245 3.70 8.76 18.20
C LYS A 245 2.51 8.40 19.11
N THR A 246 1.49 9.25 19.14
CA THR A 246 0.25 8.98 19.85
C THR A 246 -0.73 8.24 18.95
N VAL A 247 -1.51 7.34 19.55
CA VAL A 247 -2.45 6.46 18.84
C VAL A 247 -3.84 6.63 19.42
N GLU A 248 -4.82 6.85 18.54
CA GLU A 248 -6.25 6.78 18.84
C GLU A 248 -6.81 5.52 18.16
N ALA A 249 -7.44 4.64 18.92
CA ALA A 249 -7.94 3.36 18.41
C ALA A 249 -9.38 3.13 18.85
N ARG A 250 -10.23 2.78 17.89
CA ARG A 250 -11.64 2.43 18.10
C ARG A 250 -11.88 0.96 17.82
N THR A 251 -12.45 0.25 18.79
CA THR A 251 -12.97 -1.11 18.64
C THR A 251 -14.40 -1.14 19.15
N ASP A 252 -15.39 -1.32 18.28
CA ASP A 252 -16.80 -1.37 18.69
C ASP A 252 -17.22 -2.81 19.01
N THR A 253 -16.66 -3.35 20.10
CA THR A 253 -16.87 -4.74 20.57
C THR A 253 -16.52 -5.81 19.52
N VAL A 254 -16.83 -7.08 19.78
CA VAL A 254 -16.71 -8.16 18.76
C VAL A 254 -17.77 -8.08 17.67
N ARG A 255 -18.73 -7.15 17.79
CA ARG A 255 -19.83 -6.97 16.84
C ARG A 255 -19.35 -6.37 15.53
N TYR A 256 -18.51 -5.34 15.58
CA TYR A 256 -18.15 -4.60 14.38
C TYR A 256 -16.72 -4.87 13.95
N GLY A 257 -16.54 -5.09 12.64
CA GLY A 257 -15.24 -5.15 11.99
C GLY A 257 -15.06 -3.99 11.02
N TYR A 258 -13.84 -3.47 10.88
CA TYR A 258 -13.50 -2.29 10.08
C TYR A 258 -12.66 -2.69 8.87
N GLY A 259 -13.15 -2.41 7.66
CA GLY A 259 -12.38 -2.52 6.41
C GLY A 259 -11.27 -1.48 6.30
N GLU A 260 -10.55 -1.47 5.16
CA GLU A 260 -9.65 -0.37 4.80
C GLU A 260 -10.39 0.98 4.88
N ALA A 261 -9.74 1.94 5.54
CA ALA A 261 -10.26 3.29 5.70
C ALA A 261 -9.93 4.18 4.49
N VAL A 262 -10.69 5.25 4.30
CA VAL A 262 -10.38 6.28 3.30
C VAL A 262 -10.54 7.64 3.93
N PHE A 263 -9.48 8.45 3.89
CA PHE A 263 -9.54 9.84 4.32
C PHE A 263 -10.14 10.72 3.22
N ILE A 264 -11.02 11.64 3.61
CA ILE A 264 -11.68 12.59 2.73
C ILE A 264 -11.52 13.99 3.35
N PRO A 265 -10.76 14.91 2.73
CA PRO A 265 -10.58 16.25 3.29
C PRO A 265 -11.90 17.03 3.31
N ARG A 266 -12.12 17.83 4.35
CA ARG A 266 -13.22 18.79 4.38
C ARG A 266 -12.99 19.87 3.33
N ALA A 267 -14.06 20.37 2.72
CA ALA A 267 -13.95 21.52 1.83
C ALA A 267 -13.36 22.73 2.56
N GLY A 268 -12.23 23.25 2.07
CA GLY A 268 -11.52 24.36 2.70
C GLY A 268 -10.70 23.98 3.93
N ALA A 269 -10.43 22.69 4.14
CA ALA A 269 -9.56 22.20 5.22
C ALA A 269 -8.20 22.88 5.21
N THR A 270 -7.74 23.31 6.39
CA THR A 270 -6.40 23.91 6.58
C THR A 270 -5.49 23.04 7.45
N ALA A 271 -6.05 22.16 8.27
CA ALA A 271 -5.29 21.15 9.01
C ALA A 271 -5.24 19.85 8.20
N GLU A 272 -4.16 19.08 8.36
CA GLU A 272 -3.94 17.84 7.61
C GLU A 272 -5.07 16.81 7.80
N ASP A 273 -5.57 16.68 9.04
CA ASP A 273 -6.63 15.76 9.44
C ASP A 273 -8.00 16.42 9.56
N ASP A 274 -8.19 17.64 9.05
CA ASP A 274 -9.52 18.27 8.99
C ASP A 274 -10.34 17.65 7.85
N GLY A 275 -11.13 16.65 8.21
CA GLY A 275 -11.87 15.86 7.25
C GLY A 275 -12.59 14.70 7.89
N TYR A 276 -12.78 13.66 7.10
CA TYR A 276 -13.54 12.50 7.46
C TYR A 276 -12.74 11.23 7.18
N VAL A 277 -12.93 10.23 8.03
CA VAL A 277 -12.47 8.87 7.76
C VAL A 277 -13.68 8.01 7.46
N MET A 278 -13.71 7.40 6.29
CA MET A 278 -14.79 6.53 5.83
C MET A 278 -14.32 5.09 5.79
N ALA A 279 -15.09 4.15 6.35
CA ALA A 279 -14.78 2.73 6.32
C ALA A 279 -16.04 1.89 6.16
N LEU A 280 -15.93 0.76 5.46
CA LEU A 280 -16.94 -0.30 5.53
C LEU A 280 -16.83 -0.99 6.88
N ARG A 281 -17.94 -1.04 7.61
CA ARG A 281 -18.05 -1.64 8.93
C ARG A 281 -19.00 -2.83 8.89
N ILE A 282 -18.52 -4.05 9.07
CA ILE A 282 -19.37 -5.24 9.13
C ILE A 282 -20.07 -5.28 10.48
N ASP A 283 -21.38 -5.50 10.50
CA ASP A 283 -22.14 -5.85 11.70
C ASP A 283 -22.32 -7.37 11.78
N ALA A 284 -21.57 -8.03 12.67
CA ALA A 284 -21.61 -9.48 12.83
C ALA A 284 -22.89 -9.98 13.51
N GLU A 285 -23.63 -9.14 14.24
CA GLU A 285 -24.89 -9.54 14.88
C GLU A 285 -26.02 -9.66 13.85
N THR A 286 -26.08 -8.71 12.91
CA THR A 286 -27.12 -8.68 11.87
C THR A 286 -26.65 -9.31 10.55
N ASN A 287 -25.36 -9.61 10.43
CA ASN A 287 -24.71 -10.07 9.19
C ASN A 287 -24.98 -9.11 8.01
N THR A 288 -24.84 -7.81 8.28
CA THR A 288 -24.96 -6.71 7.32
C THR A 288 -23.72 -5.82 7.35
N SER A 289 -23.70 -4.73 6.59
CA SER A 289 -22.59 -3.78 6.58
C SER A 289 -23.11 -2.35 6.68
N ASP A 290 -22.31 -1.49 7.29
CA ASP A 290 -22.47 -0.05 7.26
C ASP A 290 -21.34 0.57 6.44
N LEU A 291 -21.62 1.67 5.73
CA LEU A 291 -20.58 2.64 5.39
C LEU A 291 -20.59 3.70 6.49
N ALA A 292 -19.59 3.64 7.38
CA ALA A 292 -19.48 4.53 8.52
C ALA A 292 -18.52 5.67 8.19
N VAL A 293 -18.89 6.89 8.60
CA VAL A 293 -18.12 8.12 8.41
C VAL A 293 -17.81 8.71 9.78
N PHE A 294 -16.54 8.92 10.06
CA PHE A 294 -16.02 9.45 11.32
C PHE A 294 -15.43 10.84 11.10
N ASP A 295 -15.49 11.69 12.13
CA ASP A 295 -14.65 12.88 12.16
C ASP A 295 -13.19 12.44 12.35
N ALA A 296 -12.31 12.84 11.44
CA ALA A 296 -10.91 12.45 11.47
C ALA A 296 -10.14 12.99 12.70
N GLN A 297 -10.65 14.04 13.36
CA GLN A 297 -10.09 14.61 14.59
C GLN A 297 -10.67 13.99 15.88
N ALA A 298 -11.70 13.15 15.76
CA ALA A 298 -12.36 12.47 16.88
C ALA A 298 -12.74 11.04 16.48
N ILE A 299 -11.76 10.26 16.03
CA ILE A 299 -12.00 8.93 15.43
C ILE A 299 -12.58 7.91 16.43
N THR A 300 -12.49 8.19 17.73
CA THR A 300 -13.07 7.39 18.82
C THR A 300 -14.51 7.77 19.19
N ASP A 301 -15.05 8.87 18.65
CA ASP A 301 -16.43 9.34 18.89
C ASP A 301 -17.40 8.72 17.89
N GLU A 302 -18.68 8.56 18.24
CA GLU A 302 -19.68 7.95 17.34
C GLU A 302 -19.61 8.47 15.89
N PRO A 303 -19.83 7.61 14.87
CA PRO A 303 -19.79 8.04 13.48
C PRO A 303 -20.70 9.26 13.26
N VAL A 304 -20.18 10.28 12.57
CA VAL A 304 -20.96 11.48 12.21
C VAL A 304 -22.04 11.17 11.17
N ALA A 305 -21.88 10.07 10.42
CA ALA A 305 -22.90 9.51 9.56
C ALA A 305 -22.72 7.99 9.40
N VAL A 306 -23.84 7.28 9.20
CA VAL A 306 -23.86 5.85 8.91
C VAL A 306 -24.84 5.59 7.77
N VAL A 307 -24.38 4.93 6.70
CA VAL A 307 -25.24 4.42 5.63
C VAL A 307 -25.39 2.92 5.82
N HIS A 308 -26.60 2.47 6.17
CA HIS A 308 -26.90 1.06 6.36
C HIS A 308 -27.04 0.33 5.03
N VAL A 309 -26.27 -0.74 4.85
CA VAL A 309 -26.35 -1.64 3.69
C VAL A 309 -27.04 -2.92 4.13
N PRO A 310 -28.20 -3.31 3.55
CA PRO A 310 -29.01 -4.43 4.05
C PRO A 310 -28.43 -5.82 3.75
N VAL A 311 -27.17 -5.89 3.30
CA VAL A 311 -26.44 -7.10 2.98
C VAL A 311 -24.99 -6.97 3.45
N ARG A 312 -24.37 -8.09 3.81
CA ARG A 312 -22.95 -8.12 4.14
C ARG A 312 -22.10 -7.85 2.90
N ILE A 313 -21.36 -6.76 2.94
CA ILE A 313 -20.17 -6.54 2.12
C ILE A 313 -18.99 -7.08 2.94
N PRO A 314 -18.29 -8.15 2.50
CA PRO A 314 -17.13 -8.65 3.23
C PRO A 314 -16.03 -7.59 3.25
N ASN A 315 -15.16 -7.63 4.26
CA ASN A 315 -13.94 -6.84 4.27
C ASN A 315 -13.16 -7.23 3.00
N GLY A 316 -13.09 -6.27 2.08
CA GLY A 316 -12.42 -6.45 0.80
C GLY A 316 -10.91 -6.25 0.95
N PHE A 317 -10.28 -5.87 -0.15
CA PHE A 317 -8.91 -5.41 -0.17
C PHE A 317 -8.90 -3.88 -0.13
N HIS A 318 -8.75 -3.24 -1.29
CA HIS A 318 -8.55 -1.79 -1.38
C HIS A 318 -9.74 -1.03 -1.97
N GLY A 319 -9.87 0.22 -1.58
CA GLY A 319 -10.83 1.20 -2.09
C GLY A 319 -10.22 2.60 -2.15
N ASN A 320 -10.80 3.46 -2.99
CA ASN A 320 -10.35 4.85 -3.14
C ASN A 320 -11.54 5.80 -3.19
N TRP A 321 -11.35 7.02 -2.70
CA TRP A 321 -12.29 8.12 -2.87
C TRP A 321 -11.93 8.90 -4.14
N ILE A 322 -12.91 9.09 -5.03
CA ILE A 322 -12.74 9.90 -6.23
C ILE A 322 -13.72 11.07 -6.14
N PRO A 323 -13.24 12.32 -5.98
CA PRO A 323 -14.12 13.48 -5.91
C PRO A 323 -14.74 13.80 -7.27
N ASP A 324 -15.97 14.34 -7.26
CA ASP A 324 -16.61 14.86 -8.47
C ASP A 324 -15.78 16.01 -9.06
N GLY A 325 -15.33 15.86 -10.31
CA GLY A 325 -14.65 16.93 -11.06
C GLY A 325 -13.13 16.82 -11.18
N GLN A 326 -12.53 15.68 -10.83
CA GLN A 326 -11.16 15.32 -11.25
C GLN A 326 -11.13 14.64 -12.62
#